data_AF-A0A3C1W2X3-F1
#
_entry.id   AF-A0A3C1W2X3-F1
#
_cell.length_a   1.000
_cell.length_b   1.000
_cell.length_c   1.000
_cell.angle_alpha   90.00
_cell.angle_beta   90.00
_cell.angle_gamma   90.00
#
_symmetry.space_group_name_H-M   'P 1'
#
loop_
_entity.id
_entity.type
_entity.pdbx_description
1 polymer ?
#
loop_
_entity_poly.entity_id
_entity_poly.type
_entity_poly.pdbx_seq_one_letter_code
_entity_poly.pdbx_strand_id
1 'polypeptide(L)'
;MKFLLTTSLILCLYLGGQSLAQDAAPTAIRVTEGPLLGRPGADSMSLWVRTERQGEVTVFYGKEAGKLNLSTSFTTRGPEHDYTGLLTIDNLSPNTRYHYRIADHQLQGSFRTMPRAEDYRNPAGNPEGLFNFRFEFACGNNPKGGGDSVGPTLPIFDTLNAKVRDQIHFAILNGDWLYETRRDYPPSEWLHQVGLSADKTPRLVEKAPTIVGVWQNYKDLLHRGRNLAEWHRHMPTYYTADDHELINDIYGTAETGYVNRRAVFRDIATRAWFDYLAWANPVKHDTPAWFGSADFKKGSDILTDKEADFTRMNLSNMANLHVHWGTPTAGVPDASLDAEPGNPNSAVYDIVKVLGPNKLKVSPAAKASGQASYSIGRRCYGKFTVSNCDFFLLDTRSHRSLHNVDKPDNPEATML
;
A
#
# COMPACT_ATOMS: atom_id res chain seq x y z
N MET A 1 -46.48 3.65 60.77
CA MET A 1 -46.03 4.32 59.52
C MET A 1 -44.51 4.36 59.52
N LYS A 2 -43.85 3.41 58.85
CA LYS A 2 -42.39 3.32 58.74
C LYS A 2 -41.99 3.00 57.30
N PHE A 3 -41.18 3.90 56.75
CA PHE A 3 -40.12 3.73 55.74
C PHE A 3 -40.38 2.86 54.50
N LEU A 4 -40.58 3.54 53.36
CA LEU A 4 -40.38 3.04 52.00
C LEU A 4 -39.67 4.14 51.20
N LEU A 5 -38.35 4.20 51.30
CA LEU A 5 -37.51 5.07 50.48
C LEU A 5 -36.06 4.59 50.59
N THR A 6 -35.68 3.60 49.77
CA THR A 6 -34.28 3.30 49.38
C THR A 6 -34.27 2.02 48.53
N THR A 7 -34.59 2.11 47.24
CA THR A 7 -34.27 1.00 46.31
C THR A 7 -34.09 1.40 44.85
N SER A 8 -34.43 2.64 44.47
CA SER A 8 -34.31 3.08 43.07
C SER A 8 -32.97 3.72 42.68
N LEU A 9 -31.95 3.77 43.55
CA LEU A 9 -30.67 4.42 43.24
C LEU A 9 -29.53 3.45 42.87
N ILE A 10 -29.71 2.13 42.99
CA ILE A 10 -28.63 1.15 42.76
C ILE A 10 -28.69 0.54 41.34
N LEU A 11 -29.82 0.59 40.65
CA LEU A 11 -29.95 -0.03 39.33
C LEU A 11 -29.39 0.82 38.17
N CYS A 12 -29.28 2.14 38.32
CA CYS A 12 -28.71 3.01 37.29
C CYS A 12 -27.16 3.01 37.25
N LEU A 13 -26.49 2.52 38.28
CA LEU A 13 -25.02 2.44 38.31
C LEU A 13 -24.46 1.18 37.64
N TYR A 14 -25.26 0.12 37.51
CA TYR A 14 -24.81 -1.13 36.88
C TYR A 14 -24.86 -1.11 35.35
N LEU A 15 -25.77 -0.34 34.73
CA LEU A 15 -25.89 -0.26 33.27
C LEU A 15 -24.91 0.74 32.63
N GLY A 16 -24.45 1.75 33.37
CA GLY A 16 -23.38 2.67 32.91
C GLY A 16 -21.96 2.13 33.12
N GLY A 17 -21.78 1.16 34.03
CA GLY A 17 -20.46 0.58 34.35
C GLY A 17 -19.98 -0.48 33.36
N GLN A 18 -20.89 -1.21 32.68
CA GLN A 18 -20.48 -2.27 31.75
C GLN A 18 -19.93 -1.74 30.43
N SER A 19 -20.41 -0.60 29.91
CA SER A 19 -19.84 -0.02 28.68
C SER A 19 -18.47 0.61 28.92
N LEU A 20 -18.21 1.14 30.13
CA LEU A 20 -16.90 1.67 30.51
C LEU A 20 -15.89 0.57 30.86
N ALA A 21 -16.34 -0.55 31.44
CA ALA A 21 -15.46 -1.67 31.83
C ALA A 21 -14.94 -2.48 30.62
N GLN A 22 -15.70 -2.53 29.53
CA GLN A 22 -15.25 -3.15 28.27
C GLN A 22 -14.18 -2.31 27.55
N ASP A 23 -14.16 -1.00 27.84
CA ASP A 23 -13.28 0.02 27.25
C ASP A 23 -11.91 0.19 27.98
N ALA A 24 -11.57 -0.73 28.89
CA ALA A 24 -10.31 -0.72 29.64
C ALA A 24 -9.57 -2.06 29.63
N ALA A 25 -10.11 -3.07 28.93
CA ALA A 25 -9.49 -4.38 28.84
C ALA A 25 -8.27 -4.33 27.90
N PRO A 26 -7.13 -4.93 28.28
CA PRO A 26 -5.98 -5.02 27.38
C PRO A 26 -6.36 -5.80 26.12
N THR A 27 -6.04 -5.27 24.94
CA THR A 27 -6.24 -5.99 23.69
C THR A 27 -5.12 -7.02 23.48
N ALA A 28 -5.49 -8.20 22.99
CA ALA A 28 -4.53 -9.27 22.69
C ALA A 28 -3.58 -8.91 21.52
N ILE A 29 -4.03 -7.98 20.67
CA ILE A 29 -3.34 -7.47 19.48
C ILE A 29 -3.31 -5.95 19.57
N ARG A 30 -2.14 -5.38 19.28
CA ARG A 30 -1.94 -3.93 19.21
C ARG A 30 -1.79 -3.48 17.76
N VAL A 31 -2.50 -2.42 17.39
CA VAL A 31 -2.25 -1.71 16.13
C VAL A 31 -1.02 -0.83 16.31
N THR A 32 -0.06 -0.97 15.40
CA THR A 32 1.22 -0.26 15.42
C THR A 32 1.31 0.83 14.36
N GLU A 33 0.60 0.67 13.24
CA GLU A 33 0.52 1.68 12.18
C GLU A 33 -0.90 1.83 11.61
N GLY A 34 -1.18 3.03 11.10
CA GLY A 34 -2.49 3.46 10.64
C GLY A 34 -3.36 4.05 11.78
N PRO A 35 -4.69 4.00 11.68
CA PRO A 35 -5.43 3.55 10.50
C PRO A 35 -5.27 4.47 9.29
N LEU A 36 -5.33 3.91 8.09
CA LEU A 36 -5.39 4.66 6.83
C LEU A 36 -6.73 4.40 6.15
N LEU A 37 -7.41 5.45 5.71
CA LEU A 37 -8.71 5.36 5.04
C LEU A 37 -8.58 5.31 3.51
N GLY A 38 -9.50 4.60 2.87
CA GLY A 38 -9.53 4.46 1.40
C GLY A 38 -10.82 3.81 0.90
N ARG A 39 -10.95 3.68 -0.42
CA ARG A 39 -12.16 3.14 -1.10
C ARG A 39 -13.48 3.75 -0.58
N PRO A 40 -13.63 5.09 -0.59
CA PRO A 40 -14.88 5.70 -0.17
C PRO A 40 -16.02 5.32 -1.12
N GLY A 41 -17.03 4.63 -0.60
CA GLY A 41 -18.28 4.33 -1.29
C GLY A 41 -19.43 5.20 -0.77
N ALA A 42 -20.58 5.13 -1.44
CA ALA A 42 -21.79 5.79 -0.93
C ALA A 42 -22.31 5.11 0.35
N ASP A 43 -22.07 3.83 0.50
CA ASP A 43 -22.53 3.01 1.62
C ASP A 43 -21.38 2.21 2.27
N SER A 44 -20.14 2.55 1.94
CA SER A 44 -18.97 1.84 2.45
C SER A 44 -17.74 2.72 2.66
N MET A 45 -16.83 2.23 3.50
CA MET A 45 -15.51 2.80 3.72
C MET A 45 -14.53 1.69 4.07
N SER A 46 -13.31 1.75 3.53
CA SER A 46 -12.25 0.82 3.93
C SER A 46 -11.26 1.47 4.88
N LEU A 47 -10.75 0.67 5.80
CA LEU A 47 -9.78 1.04 6.82
C LEU A 47 -8.66 0.01 6.84
N TRP A 48 -7.42 0.48 6.73
CA TRP A 48 -6.22 -0.33 6.79
C TRP A 48 -5.48 -0.10 8.11
N VAL A 49 -4.86 -1.15 8.64
CA VAL A 49 -3.95 -1.09 9.79
C VAL A 49 -2.78 -2.05 9.61
N ARG A 50 -1.74 -1.89 10.44
CA ARG A 50 -0.73 -2.91 10.70
C ARG A 50 -0.68 -3.23 12.19
N THR A 51 -0.45 -4.49 12.52
CA THR A 51 -0.29 -4.97 13.90
C THR A 51 1.11 -5.56 14.14
N GLU A 52 1.48 -5.71 15.41
CA GLU A 52 2.78 -6.31 15.79
C GLU A 52 2.90 -7.80 15.43
N ARG A 53 1.78 -8.50 15.30
CA ARG A 53 1.64 -9.90 14.88
C ARG A 53 0.24 -10.14 14.32
N GLN A 54 0.00 -11.28 13.70
CA GLN A 54 -1.30 -11.63 13.14
C GLN A 54 -2.35 -11.73 14.25
N GLY A 55 -3.50 -11.11 14.05
CA GLY A 55 -4.66 -11.35 14.89
C GLY A 55 -5.82 -10.41 14.60
N GLU A 56 -6.86 -10.56 15.42
CA GLU A 56 -8.12 -9.83 15.24
C GLU A 56 -8.01 -8.38 15.75
N VAL A 57 -8.52 -7.46 14.95
CA VAL A 57 -8.66 -6.03 15.27
C VAL A 57 -10.15 -5.69 15.23
N THR A 58 -10.63 -5.08 16.32
CA THR A 58 -12.02 -4.62 16.45
C THR A 58 -12.08 -3.11 16.29
N VAL A 59 -13.06 -2.65 15.50
CA VAL A 59 -13.34 -1.24 15.24
C VAL A 59 -14.74 -0.91 15.75
N PHE A 60 -14.83 0.07 16.64
CA PHE A 60 -16.09 0.67 17.06
C PHE A 60 -16.38 1.91 16.21
N TYR A 61 -17.62 2.10 15.79
CA TYR A 61 -18.00 3.22 14.95
C TYR A 61 -19.43 3.69 15.19
N GLY A 62 -19.74 4.92 14.76
CA GLY A 62 -21.05 5.54 14.94
C GLY A 62 -21.14 6.90 14.27
N LYS A 63 -22.35 7.46 14.19
CA LYS A 63 -22.60 8.77 13.57
C LYS A 63 -22.22 9.95 14.47
N GLU A 64 -22.08 9.71 15.78
CA GLU A 64 -21.69 10.70 16.77
C GLU A 64 -20.39 10.27 17.46
N ALA A 65 -19.42 11.18 17.61
CA ALA A 65 -18.10 10.86 18.19
C ALA A 65 -18.17 10.21 19.59
N GLY A 66 -19.14 10.62 20.41
CA GLY A 66 -19.33 10.08 21.76
C GLY A 66 -20.21 8.84 21.84
N LYS A 67 -20.71 8.31 20.71
CA LYS A 67 -21.63 7.16 20.67
C LYS A 67 -21.26 6.18 19.55
N LEU A 68 -20.23 5.38 19.80
CA LEU A 68 -19.75 4.34 18.89
C LEU A 68 -20.49 3.01 19.16
N ASN A 69 -21.77 2.98 18.82
CA ASN A 69 -22.68 1.86 19.18
C ASN A 69 -22.62 0.68 18.19
N LEU A 70 -21.83 0.78 17.13
CA LEU A 70 -21.62 -0.29 16.15
C LEU A 70 -20.19 -0.81 16.27
N SER A 71 -19.99 -2.08 15.94
CA SER A 71 -18.67 -2.68 15.88
C SER A 71 -18.54 -3.64 14.70
N THR A 72 -17.30 -3.85 14.29
CA THR A 72 -16.91 -4.90 13.33
C THR A 72 -15.47 -5.29 13.61
N SER A 73 -15.06 -6.47 13.14
CA SER A 73 -13.72 -7.00 13.35
C SER A 73 -13.19 -7.66 12.09
N PHE A 74 -11.87 -7.73 11.99
CA PHE A 74 -11.14 -8.39 10.91
C PHE A 74 -9.81 -8.92 11.43
N THR A 75 -9.27 -9.93 10.75
CA THR A 75 -7.96 -10.49 11.09
C THR A 75 -6.90 -9.92 10.16
N THR A 76 -5.77 -9.47 10.71
CA THR A 76 -4.62 -9.04 9.90
C THR A 76 -4.01 -10.21 9.13
N ARG A 77 -3.26 -9.91 8.07
CA ARG A 77 -2.58 -10.91 7.25
C ARG A 77 -1.34 -11.47 7.95
N GLY A 78 -0.71 -12.46 7.34
CA GLY A 78 0.51 -13.07 7.86
C GLY A 78 1.76 -12.20 7.65
N PRO A 79 2.93 -12.70 8.08
CA PRO A 79 4.21 -12.01 7.96
C PRO A 79 4.63 -11.73 6.51
N GLU A 80 4.13 -12.47 5.52
CA GLU A 80 4.33 -12.22 4.09
C GLU A 80 3.68 -10.92 3.58
N HIS A 81 2.87 -10.28 4.43
CA HIS A 81 2.23 -8.98 4.21
C HIS A 81 2.58 -7.97 5.30
N ASP A 82 3.64 -8.21 6.08
CA ASP A 82 4.05 -7.39 7.23
C ASP A 82 2.89 -7.14 8.22
N TYR A 83 2.03 -8.14 8.44
CA TYR A 83 0.90 -8.10 9.38
C TYR A 83 -0.10 -6.96 9.15
N THR A 84 -0.20 -6.52 7.90
CA THR A 84 -1.19 -5.53 7.48
C THR A 84 -2.57 -6.16 7.35
N GLY A 85 -3.62 -5.39 7.60
CA GLY A 85 -5.00 -5.84 7.42
C GLY A 85 -5.90 -4.75 6.86
N LEU A 86 -6.98 -5.18 6.23
CA LEU A 86 -7.94 -4.32 5.55
C LEU A 86 -9.35 -4.71 5.95
N LEU A 87 -10.08 -3.76 6.51
CA LEU A 87 -11.50 -3.83 6.81
C LEU A 87 -12.27 -3.03 5.77
N THR A 88 -13.42 -3.53 5.34
CA THR A 88 -14.44 -2.70 4.68
C THR A 88 -15.68 -2.71 5.54
N ILE A 89 -16.17 -1.51 5.89
CA ILE A 89 -17.41 -1.32 6.62
C ILE A 89 -18.48 -0.99 5.58
N ASP A 90 -19.47 -1.87 5.42
CA ASP A 90 -20.57 -1.72 4.47
C ASP A 90 -21.88 -1.28 5.16
N ASN A 91 -22.94 -1.10 4.37
CA ASN A 91 -24.28 -0.72 4.84
C ASN A 91 -24.33 0.61 5.60
N LEU A 92 -23.42 1.54 5.27
CA LEU A 92 -23.38 2.88 5.81
C LEU A 92 -24.42 3.77 5.11
N SER A 93 -24.86 4.82 5.79
CA SER A 93 -25.71 5.83 5.16
C SER A 93 -24.90 6.71 4.20
N PRO A 94 -25.43 7.10 3.04
CA PRO A 94 -24.74 7.99 2.11
C PRO A 94 -24.58 9.41 2.62
N ASN A 95 -23.55 10.09 2.12
CA ASN A 95 -23.17 11.45 2.49
C ASN A 95 -23.18 11.71 4.01
N THR A 96 -22.77 10.72 4.79
CA THR A 96 -22.90 10.73 6.25
C THR A 96 -21.54 10.66 6.90
N ARG A 97 -21.32 11.49 7.92
CA ARG A 97 -20.12 11.43 8.75
C ARG A 97 -20.24 10.29 9.76
N TYR A 98 -19.18 9.49 9.84
CA TYR A 98 -18.98 8.49 10.87
C TYR A 98 -17.70 8.81 11.64
N HIS A 99 -17.71 8.46 12.92
CA HIS A 99 -16.56 8.44 13.79
C HIS A 99 -16.22 7.00 14.09
N TYR A 100 -14.94 6.70 14.30
CA TYR A 100 -14.50 5.36 14.65
C TYR A 100 -13.34 5.40 15.64
N ARG A 101 -13.15 4.28 16.33
CA ARG A 101 -12.04 4.04 17.25
C ARG A 101 -11.64 2.57 17.19
N ILE A 102 -10.33 2.31 17.22
CA ILE A 102 -9.80 0.94 17.39
C ILE A 102 -9.97 0.52 18.85
N ALA A 103 -10.29 -0.75 19.08
CA ALA A 103 -10.48 -1.30 20.42
C ALA A 103 -9.25 -1.18 21.34
N ASP A 104 -8.05 -0.93 20.82
CA ASP A 104 -6.84 -0.72 21.64
C ASP A 104 -6.75 0.67 22.30
N HIS A 105 -7.78 1.50 22.12
CA HIS A 105 -7.96 2.85 22.71
C HIS A 105 -6.90 3.88 22.32
N GLN A 106 -5.96 3.56 21.43
CA GLN A 106 -4.89 4.49 21.05
C GLN A 106 -5.27 5.34 19.84
N LEU A 107 -6.09 4.79 18.93
CA LEU A 107 -6.30 5.38 17.61
C LEU A 107 -7.79 5.56 17.30
N GLN A 108 -8.13 6.78 16.88
CA GLN A 108 -9.49 7.17 16.46
C GLN A 108 -9.42 8.07 15.23
N GLY A 109 -10.56 8.19 14.56
CA GLY A 109 -10.69 9.00 13.36
C GLY A 109 -12.15 9.27 13.01
N SER A 110 -12.35 9.82 11.81
CA SER A 110 -13.68 10.02 11.24
C SER A 110 -13.60 9.95 9.72
N PHE A 111 -14.73 9.73 9.07
CA PHE A 111 -14.80 9.75 7.61
C PHE A 111 -16.20 10.17 7.17
N ARG A 112 -16.35 10.52 5.89
CA ARG A 112 -17.64 10.79 5.26
C ARG A 112 -17.81 9.83 4.09
N THR A 113 -18.95 9.13 4.02
CA THR A 113 -19.33 8.34 2.85
C THR A 113 -19.66 9.25 1.66
N MET A 114 -19.53 8.73 0.45
CA MET A 114 -19.86 9.48 -0.75
C MET A 114 -21.37 9.76 -0.85
N PRO A 115 -21.77 10.82 -1.57
CA PRO A 115 -23.15 10.97 -2.01
C PRO A 115 -23.59 9.80 -2.90
N ARG A 116 -24.87 9.43 -2.83
CA ARG A 116 -25.48 8.40 -3.68
C ARG A 116 -26.26 9.08 -4.81
N ALA A 117 -26.04 8.65 -6.06
CA ALA A 117 -26.63 9.29 -7.24
C ALA A 117 -28.17 9.31 -7.20
N GLU A 118 -28.79 8.23 -6.70
CA GLU A 118 -30.25 8.12 -6.57
C GLU A 118 -30.86 9.26 -5.74
N ASP A 119 -30.15 9.74 -4.71
CA ASP A 119 -30.65 10.79 -3.81
C ASP A 119 -30.69 12.18 -4.48
N TYR A 120 -30.01 12.35 -5.62
CA TYR A 120 -29.95 13.59 -6.40
C TYR A 120 -30.74 13.50 -7.72
N ARG A 121 -31.32 12.34 -8.02
CA ARG A 121 -32.01 12.10 -9.29
C ARG A 121 -33.29 12.94 -9.38
N ASN A 122 -33.39 13.73 -10.45
CA ASN A 122 -34.58 14.50 -10.79
C ASN A 122 -34.95 14.24 -12.26
N PRO A 123 -36.16 13.76 -12.58
CA PRO A 123 -36.53 13.41 -13.96
C PRO A 123 -36.39 14.54 -14.99
N ALA A 124 -36.55 15.80 -14.59
CA ALA A 124 -36.55 16.94 -15.50
C ALA A 124 -35.17 17.60 -15.64
N GLY A 125 -34.41 17.70 -14.55
CA GLY A 125 -33.17 18.50 -14.51
C GLY A 125 -31.89 17.74 -14.15
N ASN A 126 -32.00 16.52 -13.61
CA ASN A 126 -30.83 15.70 -13.23
C ASN A 126 -31.17 14.20 -13.33
N PRO A 127 -31.52 13.69 -14.53
CA PRO A 127 -31.99 12.32 -14.69
C PRO A 127 -30.91 11.29 -14.35
N GLU A 128 -29.63 11.66 -14.38
CA GLU A 128 -28.48 10.82 -14.05
C GLU A 128 -28.10 10.85 -12.56
N GLY A 129 -28.67 11.76 -11.76
CA GLY A 129 -28.35 11.86 -10.34
C GLY A 129 -26.96 12.42 -10.05
N LEU A 130 -26.46 13.30 -10.90
CA LEU A 130 -25.17 13.97 -10.71
C LEU A 130 -25.17 14.79 -9.42
N PHE A 131 -24.04 14.78 -8.72
CA PHE A 131 -23.84 15.52 -7.48
C PHE A 131 -22.51 16.25 -7.46
N ASN A 132 -22.43 17.31 -6.66
CA ASN A 132 -21.19 18.04 -6.43
C ASN A 132 -20.33 17.29 -5.41
N PHE A 133 -19.02 17.28 -5.65
CA PHE A 133 -18.04 16.78 -4.70
C PHE A 133 -16.81 17.69 -4.71
N ARG A 134 -15.91 17.46 -3.75
CA ARG A 134 -14.66 18.18 -3.56
C ARG A 134 -13.60 17.19 -3.15
N PHE A 135 -12.40 17.33 -3.70
CA PHE A 135 -11.25 16.50 -3.35
C PHE A 135 -9.99 17.35 -3.30
N GLU A 136 -8.97 16.82 -2.64
CA GLU A 136 -7.63 17.39 -2.59
C GLU A 136 -6.69 16.53 -3.43
N PHE A 137 -5.66 17.14 -4.02
CA PHE A 137 -4.61 16.40 -4.72
C PHE A 137 -3.23 17.03 -4.50
N ALA A 138 -2.23 16.20 -4.22
CA ALA A 138 -0.85 16.61 -4.01
C ALA A 138 0.14 15.46 -4.28
N CYS A 139 1.43 15.77 -4.25
CA CYS A 139 2.55 14.83 -4.25
C CYS A 139 3.69 15.41 -3.40
N GLY A 140 4.69 14.59 -3.04
CA GLY A 140 5.93 15.07 -2.44
C GLY A 140 5.88 15.28 -0.92
N ASN A 141 6.16 14.22 -0.14
CA ASN A 141 6.17 14.24 1.32
C ASN A 141 7.55 13.97 1.92
N ASN A 142 8.56 14.72 1.48
CA ASN A 142 9.95 14.51 1.89
C ASN A 142 10.18 14.76 3.39
N PRO A 143 10.53 13.74 4.21
CA PRO A 143 10.71 13.88 5.64
C PRO A 143 12.18 14.11 6.05
N LYS A 144 13.12 14.26 5.09
CA LYS A 144 14.57 14.29 5.35
C LYS A 144 15.03 15.49 6.19
N GLY A 145 14.41 16.66 6.04
CA GLY A 145 14.84 17.88 6.73
C GLY A 145 16.13 18.46 6.12
N GLY A 146 16.88 19.23 6.91
CA GLY A 146 18.28 19.56 6.60
C GLY A 146 18.52 20.50 5.40
N GLY A 147 17.49 21.19 4.91
CA GLY A 147 17.58 22.10 3.75
C GLY A 147 16.77 21.64 2.54
N ASP A 148 16.54 20.33 2.40
CA ASP A 148 15.74 19.75 1.30
C ASP A 148 14.24 19.67 1.64
N SER A 149 13.91 19.73 2.93
CA SER A 149 12.54 19.85 3.41
C SER A 149 12.50 20.43 4.83
N VAL A 150 11.29 20.65 5.33
CA VAL A 150 11.03 21.07 6.71
C VAL A 150 10.96 19.91 7.72
N GLY A 151 11.41 18.72 7.31
CA GLY A 151 11.47 17.52 8.14
C GLY A 151 10.14 16.76 8.23
N PRO A 152 10.07 15.73 9.09
CA PRO A 152 8.95 14.78 9.10
C PRO A 152 7.64 15.39 9.60
N THR A 153 7.63 16.60 10.16
CA THR A 153 6.39 17.27 10.60
C THR A 153 5.44 17.53 9.43
N LEU A 154 5.96 17.73 8.21
CA LEU A 154 5.17 18.00 7.00
C LEU A 154 4.03 19.02 7.24
N PRO A 155 4.34 20.30 7.56
CA PRO A 155 3.40 21.31 8.04
C PRO A 155 2.20 21.60 7.14
N ILE A 156 2.25 21.23 5.85
CA ILE A 156 1.08 21.32 4.98
C ILE A 156 -0.10 20.52 5.54
N PHE A 157 0.16 19.36 6.16
CA PHE A 157 -0.88 18.57 6.80
C PHE A 157 -1.48 19.23 8.04
N ASP A 158 -0.79 20.13 8.74
CA ASP A 158 -1.43 20.94 9.79
C ASP A 158 -2.53 21.82 9.19
N THR A 159 -2.24 22.43 8.04
CA THR A 159 -3.21 23.26 7.32
C THR A 159 -4.35 22.42 6.77
N LEU A 160 -4.06 21.26 6.17
CA LEU A 160 -5.08 20.36 5.64
C LEU A 160 -6.00 19.83 6.75
N ASN A 161 -5.44 19.39 7.87
CA ASN A 161 -6.22 18.92 9.03
C ASN A 161 -7.07 20.04 9.65
N ALA A 162 -6.51 21.24 9.82
CA ALA A 162 -7.23 22.34 10.48
C ALA A 162 -8.31 22.98 9.59
N LYS A 163 -8.09 23.03 8.28
CA LYS A 163 -8.92 23.85 7.37
C LYS A 163 -9.65 23.06 6.30
N VAL A 164 -9.14 21.91 5.87
CA VAL A 164 -9.63 21.24 4.65
C VAL A 164 -10.37 19.93 4.94
N ARG A 165 -9.94 19.15 5.93
CA ARG A 165 -10.40 17.75 6.14
C ARG A 165 -11.92 17.58 6.21
N ASP A 166 -12.64 18.59 6.70
CA ASP A 166 -14.09 18.51 6.88
C ASP A 166 -14.90 19.04 5.68
N GLN A 167 -14.22 19.54 4.65
CA GLN A 167 -14.81 20.17 3.47
C GLN A 167 -14.73 19.33 2.19
N ILE A 168 -13.97 18.24 2.20
CA ILE A 168 -13.73 17.38 1.02
C ILE A 168 -14.22 15.95 1.26
N HIS A 169 -14.34 15.18 0.19
CA HIS A 169 -14.86 13.81 0.20
C HIS A 169 -13.75 12.76 0.17
N PHE A 170 -12.67 13.04 -0.58
CA PHE A 170 -11.50 12.18 -0.68
C PHE A 170 -10.27 13.00 -1.06
N ALA A 171 -9.09 12.39 -0.97
CA ALA A 171 -7.84 12.93 -1.47
C ALA A 171 -7.22 12.01 -2.54
N ILE A 172 -6.34 12.57 -3.37
CA ILE A 172 -5.48 11.82 -4.28
C ILE A 172 -4.05 12.21 -3.98
N LEU A 173 -3.25 11.27 -3.49
CA LEU A 173 -1.82 11.48 -3.41
C LEU A 173 -1.13 10.87 -4.63
N ASN A 174 -0.66 11.73 -5.51
CA ASN A 174 -0.11 11.37 -6.80
C ASN A 174 1.41 11.09 -6.72
N GLY A 175 1.79 10.09 -5.93
CA GLY A 175 3.20 9.73 -5.74
C GLY A 175 3.91 10.44 -4.59
N ASP A 176 5.07 9.92 -4.25
CA ASP A 176 5.95 10.47 -3.22
C ASP A 176 5.24 10.64 -1.87
N TRP A 177 4.42 9.65 -1.51
CA TRP A 177 3.88 9.46 -0.18
C TRP A 177 4.99 9.36 0.86
N LEU A 178 6.11 8.75 0.49
CA LEU A 178 7.34 8.75 1.26
C LEU A 178 8.55 9.15 0.42
N TYR A 179 9.66 9.37 1.10
CA TYR A 179 11.01 9.37 0.52
C TYR A 179 11.84 8.33 1.26
N GLU A 180 12.87 7.82 0.61
CA GLU A 180 13.60 6.66 1.09
C GLU A 180 14.36 6.95 2.38
N THR A 181 14.00 6.21 3.42
CA THR A 181 14.75 6.10 4.67
C THR A 181 14.81 4.63 5.07
N ARG A 182 15.91 4.23 5.72
CA ARG A 182 16.08 2.88 6.29
C ARG A 182 15.89 1.73 5.29
N ARG A 183 16.18 1.95 4.01
CA ARG A 183 16.05 0.92 2.96
C ARG A 183 17.08 -0.22 3.07
N ASP A 184 18.10 -0.02 3.90
CA ASP A 184 19.11 -0.98 4.32
C ASP A 184 18.69 -1.83 5.54
N TYR A 185 17.47 -1.65 6.07
CA TYR A 185 16.98 -2.42 7.22
C TYR A 185 17.04 -3.93 6.94
N PRO A 186 17.78 -4.73 7.72
CA PRO A 186 18.05 -6.11 7.37
C PRO A 186 16.92 -7.06 7.78
N PRO A 187 16.73 -8.19 7.05
CA PRO A 187 15.73 -9.21 7.40
C PRO A 187 15.82 -9.74 8.83
N SER A 188 17.02 -9.88 9.39
CA SER A 188 17.21 -10.34 10.77
C SER A 188 16.58 -9.40 11.80
N GLU A 189 16.70 -8.09 11.59
CA GLU A 189 16.10 -7.08 12.47
C GLU A 189 14.59 -7.04 12.31
N TRP A 190 14.08 -7.20 11.08
CA TRP A 190 12.65 -7.31 10.84
C TRP A 190 12.06 -8.56 11.49
N LEU A 191 12.69 -9.73 11.35
CA LEU A 191 12.27 -10.97 12.00
C LEU A 191 12.21 -10.82 13.52
N HIS A 192 13.24 -10.21 14.12
CA HIS A 192 13.25 -9.89 15.54
C HIS A 192 12.11 -8.92 15.92
N GLN A 193 11.91 -7.86 15.14
CA GLN A 193 10.83 -6.88 15.34
C GLN A 193 9.45 -7.53 15.36
N VAL A 194 9.20 -8.53 14.52
CA VAL A 194 7.90 -9.23 14.45
C VAL A 194 7.85 -10.54 15.25
N GLY A 195 8.89 -10.84 16.02
CA GLY A 195 8.94 -12.02 16.90
C GLY A 195 9.01 -13.36 16.16
N LEU A 196 9.61 -13.39 14.97
CA LEU A 196 9.82 -14.62 14.19
C LEU A 196 11.27 -15.12 14.31
N SER A 197 11.42 -16.44 14.38
CA SER A 197 12.71 -17.10 14.22
C SER A 197 13.08 -17.23 12.74
N ALA A 198 14.38 -17.41 12.45
CA ALA A 198 14.89 -17.48 11.07
C ALA A 198 14.28 -18.63 10.24
N ASP A 199 13.93 -19.76 10.86
CA ASP A 199 13.25 -20.89 10.18
C ASP A 199 11.79 -20.60 9.81
N LYS A 200 11.24 -19.47 10.26
CA LYS A 200 9.90 -18.98 9.94
C LYS A 200 9.93 -17.79 8.99
N THR A 201 11.06 -17.54 8.32
CA THR A 201 11.15 -16.47 7.31
C THR A 201 10.11 -16.71 6.22
N PRO A 202 9.23 -15.75 5.91
CA PRO A 202 8.25 -15.93 4.85
C PRO A 202 8.94 -16.02 3.50
N ARG A 203 8.41 -16.86 2.61
CA ARG A 203 8.95 -17.04 1.25
C ARG A 203 9.21 -15.72 0.53
N LEU A 204 8.32 -14.72 0.67
CA LEU A 204 8.53 -13.41 0.04
C LEU A 204 9.83 -12.75 0.50
N VAL A 205 10.14 -12.80 1.80
CA VAL A 205 11.37 -12.25 2.38
C VAL A 205 12.59 -13.10 2.00
N GLU A 206 12.44 -14.41 1.81
CA GLU A 206 13.52 -15.24 1.28
C GLU A 206 13.85 -14.88 -0.18
N LYS A 207 12.83 -14.68 -1.03
CA LYS A 207 13.02 -14.38 -2.45
C LYS A 207 13.41 -12.92 -2.71
N ALA A 208 12.91 -11.99 -1.90
CA ALA A 208 13.12 -10.54 -2.03
C ALA A 208 13.42 -9.89 -0.67
N PRO A 209 14.58 -10.19 -0.04
CA PRO A 209 14.87 -9.80 1.34
C PRO A 209 14.81 -8.29 1.60
N THR A 210 15.16 -7.48 0.62
CA THR A 210 15.16 -6.01 0.72
C THR A 210 13.75 -5.39 0.78
N ILE A 211 12.68 -6.19 0.62
CA ILE A 211 11.31 -5.71 0.84
C ILE A 211 11.09 -5.18 2.26
N VAL A 212 11.77 -5.76 3.25
CA VAL A 212 11.63 -5.37 4.66
C VAL A 212 12.13 -3.94 4.92
N GLY A 213 13.11 -3.47 4.14
CA GLY A 213 13.57 -2.09 4.15
C GLY A 213 12.50 -1.12 3.63
N VAL A 214 11.72 -1.54 2.63
CA VAL A 214 10.60 -0.74 2.11
C VAL A 214 9.47 -0.68 3.13
N TRP A 215 9.08 -1.81 3.73
CA TRP A 215 8.11 -1.83 4.82
C TRP A 215 8.57 -0.96 6.00
N GLN A 216 9.84 -1.05 6.38
CA GLN A 216 10.38 -0.24 7.48
C GLN A 216 10.37 1.26 7.19
N ASN A 217 10.54 1.66 5.92
CA ASN A 217 10.41 3.05 5.50
C ASN A 217 8.99 3.58 5.69
N TYR A 218 7.96 2.81 5.32
CA TYR A 218 6.56 3.21 5.56
C TYR A 218 6.27 3.39 7.06
N LYS A 219 6.72 2.43 7.90
CA LYS A 219 6.59 2.54 9.36
C LYS A 219 7.27 3.80 9.91
N ASP A 220 8.50 4.05 9.46
CA ASP A 220 9.27 5.23 9.88
C ASP A 220 8.52 6.53 9.58
N LEU A 221 7.95 6.66 8.38
CA LEU A 221 7.19 7.86 8.04
C LEU A 221 5.86 7.94 8.79
N LEU A 222 5.12 6.83 8.98
CA LEU A 222 3.89 6.86 9.78
C LEU A 222 4.14 7.26 11.23
N HIS A 223 5.28 6.87 11.81
CA HIS A 223 5.65 7.22 13.18
C HIS A 223 6.14 8.67 13.31
N ARG A 224 7.01 9.13 12.40
CA ARG A 224 7.61 10.47 12.45
C ARG A 224 6.66 11.54 11.89
N GLY A 225 5.91 11.19 10.86
CA GLY A 225 4.95 12.02 10.11
C GLY A 225 3.60 12.14 10.77
N ARG A 226 3.55 12.60 12.03
CA ARG A 226 2.32 12.59 12.84
C ARG A 226 1.15 13.33 12.20
N ASN A 227 1.40 14.45 11.51
CA ASN A 227 0.38 15.25 10.86
C ASN A 227 -0.17 14.57 9.60
N LEU A 228 0.70 13.90 8.84
CA LEU A 228 0.32 13.06 7.71
C LEU A 228 -0.49 11.85 8.18
N ALA A 229 -0.06 11.19 9.25
CA ALA A 229 -0.79 10.06 9.84
C ALA A 229 -2.17 10.49 10.40
N GLU A 230 -2.27 11.68 10.99
CA GLU A 230 -3.54 12.31 11.38
C GLU A 230 -4.45 12.51 10.16
N TRP A 231 -3.93 13.07 9.07
CA TRP A 231 -4.71 13.29 7.86
C TRP A 231 -5.33 11.99 7.33
N HIS A 232 -4.55 10.92 7.20
CA HIS A 232 -5.05 9.65 6.67
C HIS A 232 -5.96 8.87 7.63
N ARG A 233 -6.00 9.22 8.93
CA ARG A 233 -7.04 8.76 9.88
C ARG A 233 -8.39 9.46 9.67
N HIS A 234 -8.41 10.55 8.90
CA HIS A 234 -9.61 11.36 8.69
C HIS A 234 -10.05 11.49 7.22
N MET A 235 -9.14 11.24 6.27
CA MET A 235 -9.39 11.46 4.85
C MET A 235 -9.17 10.19 4.03
N PRO A 236 -10.22 9.60 3.42
CA PRO A 236 -10.04 8.52 2.46
C PRO A 236 -9.22 9.00 1.26
N THR A 237 -8.18 8.25 0.91
CA THR A 237 -7.20 8.68 -0.10
C THR A 237 -6.99 7.59 -1.16
N TYR A 238 -6.83 8.00 -2.41
CA TYR A 238 -6.30 7.18 -3.50
C TYR A 238 -4.83 7.51 -3.71
N TYR A 239 -4.01 6.52 -4.05
CA TYR A 239 -2.56 6.68 -4.15
C TYR A 239 -2.07 6.29 -5.54
N THR A 240 -1.12 6.98 -6.11
CA THR A 240 -0.28 6.41 -7.19
C THR A 240 1.13 6.24 -6.64
N ALA A 241 1.85 5.23 -7.12
CA ALA A 241 3.28 5.13 -6.85
C ALA A 241 4.02 6.00 -7.85
N ASP A 242 4.99 6.76 -7.38
CA ASP A 242 6.01 7.38 -8.21
C ASP A 242 7.36 6.72 -7.94
N ASP A 243 8.48 7.42 -8.18
CA ASP A 243 9.79 6.83 -7.97
C ASP A 243 10.12 6.63 -6.49
N HIS A 244 9.75 7.52 -5.56
CA HIS A 244 10.18 7.34 -4.17
C HIS A 244 9.45 6.21 -3.41
N GLU A 245 8.23 5.80 -3.82
CA GLU A 245 7.65 4.53 -3.36
C GLU A 245 8.54 3.35 -3.74
N LEU A 246 9.20 3.46 -4.89
CA LEU A 246 10.11 2.48 -5.46
C LEU A 246 11.55 2.73 -5.01
N ILE A 247 12.29 3.48 -5.81
CA ILE A 247 13.60 4.06 -5.55
C ILE A 247 13.78 5.29 -6.48
N ASN A 248 14.39 6.36 -5.96
CA ASN A 248 14.57 7.66 -6.59
C ASN A 248 15.13 7.54 -8.01
N ASP A 249 14.58 8.32 -8.93
CA ASP A 249 14.95 8.33 -10.35
C ASP A 249 14.94 6.92 -10.99
N ILE A 250 13.96 6.09 -10.67
CA ILE A 250 13.80 4.80 -11.36
C ILE A 250 13.27 5.00 -12.80
N TYR A 251 13.98 4.43 -13.77
CA TYR A 251 13.61 4.41 -15.19
C TYR A 251 14.14 3.15 -15.88
N GLY A 252 13.72 2.90 -17.12
CA GLY A 252 14.17 1.73 -17.89
C GLY A 252 13.68 0.39 -17.35
N THR A 253 12.63 0.39 -16.52
CA THR A 253 12.05 -0.83 -15.95
C THR A 253 11.42 -1.73 -17.00
N ALA A 254 11.09 -1.19 -18.17
CA ALA A 254 10.59 -1.91 -19.34
C ALA A 254 11.65 -2.17 -20.43
N GLU A 255 12.87 -1.68 -20.23
CA GLU A 255 13.91 -1.74 -21.26
C GLU A 255 14.60 -3.11 -21.26
N THR A 256 14.25 -3.97 -22.21
CA THR A 256 14.82 -5.33 -22.31
C THR A 256 16.35 -5.31 -22.35
N GLY A 257 16.96 -6.09 -21.45
CA GLY A 257 18.41 -6.21 -21.31
C GLY A 257 19.06 -5.10 -20.48
N TYR A 258 18.30 -4.11 -20.00
CA TYR A 258 18.85 -3.06 -19.16
C TYR A 258 19.33 -3.60 -17.81
N VAL A 259 20.61 -3.36 -17.52
CA VAL A 259 21.28 -3.76 -16.28
C VAL A 259 21.37 -2.54 -15.39
N ASN A 260 20.45 -2.44 -14.45
CA ASN A 260 20.44 -1.35 -13.49
C ASN A 260 19.78 -1.81 -12.19
N ARG A 261 20.45 -1.56 -11.07
CA ARG A 261 20.00 -1.92 -9.72
C ARG A 261 18.61 -1.40 -9.40
N ARG A 262 18.36 -0.12 -9.72
CA ARG A 262 17.09 0.56 -9.44
C ARG A 262 15.96 -0.02 -10.29
N ALA A 263 16.21 -0.21 -11.58
CA ALA A 263 15.20 -0.74 -12.51
C ALA A 263 14.65 -2.10 -12.03
N VAL A 264 15.54 -3.02 -11.64
CA VAL A 264 15.16 -4.37 -11.17
C VAL A 264 14.70 -4.41 -9.71
N PHE A 265 14.63 -3.27 -9.03
CA PHE A 265 14.06 -3.15 -7.67
C PHE A 265 12.55 -2.85 -7.70
N ARG A 266 12.01 -2.42 -8.85
CA ARG A 266 10.60 -2.05 -9.06
C ARG A 266 9.64 -3.00 -8.34
N ASP A 267 9.67 -4.28 -8.71
CA ASP A 267 8.65 -5.23 -8.25
C ASP A 267 8.66 -5.42 -6.73
N ILE A 268 9.84 -5.43 -6.11
CA ILE A 268 10.02 -5.55 -4.66
C ILE A 268 9.31 -4.39 -3.95
N ALA A 269 9.54 -3.17 -4.43
CA ALA A 269 8.95 -1.99 -3.83
C ALA A 269 7.46 -1.82 -4.17
N THR A 270 7.04 -2.14 -5.39
CA THR A 270 5.61 -2.20 -5.76
C THR A 270 4.87 -3.20 -4.88
N ARG A 271 5.45 -4.37 -4.59
CA ARG A 271 4.85 -5.36 -3.69
C ARG A 271 4.63 -4.78 -2.30
N ALA A 272 5.60 -4.06 -1.73
CA ALA A 272 5.45 -3.37 -0.45
C ALA A 272 4.41 -2.23 -0.50
N TRP A 273 4.37 -1.46 -1.59
CA TRP A 273 3.34 -0.43 -1.82
C TRP A 273 1.92 -1.02 -1.82
N PHE A 274 1.73 -2.24 -2.33
CA PHE A 274 0.45 -2.97 -2.20
C PHE A 274 0.12 -3.43 -0.78
N ASP A 275 1.12 -3.63 0.08
CA ASP A 275 0.85 -3.90 1.49
C ASP A 275 0.37 -2.66 2.23
N TYR A 276 0.85 -1.46 1.86
CA TYR A 276 0.63 -0.23 2.64
C TYR A 276 -0.40 0.74 2.07
N LEU A 277 -0.44 0.96 0.74
CA LEU A 277 -1.23 2.04 0.13
C LEU A 277 -2.11 1.58 -1.04
N ALA A 278 -1.57 0.78 -1.96
CA ALA A 278 -2.23 0.49 -3.24
C ALA A 278 -3.55 -0.27 -3.10
N TRP A 279 -3.78 -0.90 -1.94
CA TRP A 279 -5.07 -1.50 -1.61
C TRP A 279 -6.21 -0.48 -1.74
N ALA A 280 -5.97 0.82 -1.53
CA ALA A 280 -7.03 1.83 -1.61
C ALA A 280 -7.55 2.06 -3.04
N ASN A 281 -6.82 1.59 -4.05
CA ASN A 281 -7.13 1.85 -5.45
C ASN A 281 -7.98 0.75 -6.08
N PRO A 282 -8.85 1.11 -7.06
CA PRO A 282 -9.32 0.14 -8.04
C PRO A 282 -8.15 -0.37 -8.88
N VAL A 283 -8.21 -1.65 -9.26
CA VAL A 283 -7.21 -2.27 -10.15
C VAL A 283 -7.92 -2.94 -11.32
N LYS A 284 -7.40 -2.75 -12.54
CA LYS A 284 -7.90 -3.44 -13.74
C LYS A 284 -7.49 -4.92 -13.76
N HIS A 285 -6.34 -5.22 -13.18
CA HIS A 285 -5.79 -6.57 -13.06
C HIS A 285 -5.41 -6.83 -11.59
N ASP A 286 -5.97 -7.89 -11.02
CA ASP A 286 -5.77 -8.32 -9.64
C ASP A 286 -4.66 -9.36 -9.49
N THR A 287 -4.07 -9.81 -10.59
CA THR A 287 -2.97 -10.79 -10.60
C THR A 287 -1.77 -10.24 -9.81
N PRO A 288 -1.35 -10.90 -8.71
CA PRO A 288 -0.20 -10.46 -7.93
C PRO A 288 1.10 -10.69 -8.70
N ALA A 289 2.15 -9.94 -8.34
CA ALA A 289 3.48 -10.21 -8.86
C ALA A 289 3.97 -11.58 -8.37
N TRP A 290 4.70 -12.29 -9.22
CA TRP A 290 5.38 -13.52 -8.83
C TRP A 290 6.79 -13.19 -8.35
N PHE A 291 7.24 -13.85 -7.29
CA PHE A 291 8.62 -13.80 -6.82
C PHE A 291 9.15 -15.22 -6.76
N GLY A 292 10.33 -15.50 -7.28
CA GLY A 292 10.88 -16.85 -7.36
C GLY A 292 12.40 -16.89 -7.35
N SER A 293 12.94 -18.10 -7.45
CA SER A 293 14.37 -18.34 -7.64
C SER A 293 14.52 -19.19 -8.90
N ALA A 294 15.45 -18.80 -9.77
CA ALA A 294 15.67 -19.51 -11.01
C ALA A 294 17.11 -19.99 -11.16
N ASP A 295 17.24 -21.18 -11.74
CA ASP A 295 18.49 -21.73 -12.26
C ASP A 295 18.73 -21.19 -13.68
N PHE A 296 19.90 -20.61 -13.89
CA PHE A 296 20.37 -20.09 -15.18
C PHE A 296 21.60 -20.87 -15.67
N LYS A 297 21.74 -20.96 -17.00
CA LYS A 297 22.94 -21.47 -17.67
C LYS A 297 23.48 -20.39 -18.58
N LYS A 298 24.78 -20.08 -18.48
CA LYS A 298 25.45 -19.10 -19.35
C LYS A 298 25.16 -19.37 -20.84
N GLY A 299 24.73 -18.33 -21.55
CA GLY A 299 24.38 -18.36 -22.98
C GLY A 299 23.03 -19.01 -23.29
N SER A 300 22.29 -19.49 -22.28
CA SER A 300 20.96 -20.07 -22.45
C SER A 300 19.88 -18.99 -22.34
N ASP A 301 18.84 -19.12 -23.16
CA ASP A 301 17.60 -18.33 -23.08
C ASP A 301 16.52 -19.02 -22.23
N ILE A 302 16.88 -20.07 -21.49
CA ILE A 302 15.96 -20.82 -20.64
C ILE A 302 16.19 -20.48 -19.17
N LEU A 303 15.13 -19.96 -18.54
CA LEU A 303 14.99 -19.80 -17.10
C LEU A 303 14.24 -21.01 -16.53
N THR A 304 14.78 -21.65 -15.49
CA THR A 304 14.13 -22.78 -14.81
C THR A 304 13.83 -22.46 -13.34
N ASP A 305 12.56 -22.53 -12.94
CA ASP A 305 12.12 -22.38 -11.54
C ASP A 305 11.29 -23.60 -11.15
N LYS A 306 11.83 -24.41 -10.22
CA LYS A 306 11.22 -25.67 -9.80
C LYS A 306 9.99 -25.48 -8.90
N GLU A 307 9.82 -24.30 -8.31
CA GLU A 307 8.68 -23.96 -7.46
C GLU A 307 7.53 -23.33 -8.27
N ALA A 308 7.81 -22.78 -9.44
CA ALA A 308 6.82 -22.10 -10.27
C ALA A 308 5.92 -23.06 -11.05
N ASP A 309 4.71 -22.61 -11.37
CA ASP A 309 3.90 -23.17 -12.46
C ASP A 309 3.47 -22.03 -13.41
N PHE A 310 4.32 -21.73 -14.39
CA PHE A 310 4.10 -20.69 -15.38
C PHE A 310 2.89 -20.98 -16.28
N THR A 311 2.45 -22.24 -16.41
CA THR A 311 1.26 -22.57 -17.21
C THR A 311 -0.04 -22.12 -16.54
N ARG A 312 0.02 -21.83 -15.23
CA ARG A 312 -1.10 -21.32 -14.44
C ARG A 312 -1.09 -19.81 -14.27
N MET A 313 -0.04 -19.13 -14.72
CA MET A 313 0.06 -17.67 -14.64
C MET A 313 -0.57 -17.03 -15.87
N ASN A 314 -1.43 -16.02 -15.65
CA ASN A 314 -1.92 -15.20 -16.74
C ASN A 314 -0.92 -14.09 -17.06
N LEU A 315 0.14 -14.44 -17.79
CA LEU A 315 1.22 -13.52 -18.12
C LEU A 315 0.76 -12.28 -18.91
N SER A 316 -0.36 -12.36 -19.65
CA SER A 316 -0.92 -11.21 -20.37
C SER A 316 -1.41 -10.09 -19.43
N ASN A 317 -1.72 -10.42 -18.17
CA ASN A 317 -2.11 -9.47 -17.13
C ASN A 317 -0.91 -9.02 -16.26
N MET A 318 0.29 -9.52 -16.54
CA MET A 318 1.50 -9.25 -15.78
C MET A 318 2.41 -8.27 -16.53
N ALA A 319 3.48 -7.84 -15.86
CA ALA A 319 4.56 -7.04 -16.43
C ALA A 319 5.75 -7.95 -16.80
N ASN A 320 6.85 -7.34 -17.22
CA ASN A 320 8.07 -8.05 -17.59
C ASN A 320 8.77 -8.71 -16.39
N LEU A 321 9.79 -9.51 -16.69
CA LEU A 321 10.56 -10.26 -15.71
C LEU A 321 11.79 -9.45 -15.28
N HIS A 322 12.02 -9.32 -13.99
CA HIS A 322 13.22 -8.69 -13.43
C HIS A 322 14.03 -9.72 -12.66
N VAL A 323 15.30 -9.90 -13.03
CA VAL A 323 16.25 -10.61 -12.18
C VAL A 323 16.84 -9.60 -11.21
N HIS A 324 16.68 -9.83 -9.92
CA HIS A 324 16.99 -8.85 -8.87
C HIS A 324 18.50 -8.60 -8.76
N TRP A 325 18.88 -7.42 -8.29
CA TRP A 325 20.29 -7.07 -8.03
C TRP A 325 20.96 -7.99 -7.00
N GLY A 326 20.19 -8.38 -5.96
CA GLY A 326 20.59 -9.40 -4.99
C GLY A 326 21.48 -8.91 -3.83
N THR A 327 21.86 -7.63 -3.79
CA THR A 327 22.63 -7.08 -2.66
C THR A 327 21.72 -6.63 -1.50
N PRO A 328 22.21 -6.60 -0.25
CA PRO A 328 21.45 -6.05 0.89
C PRO A 328 21.07 -4.57 0.71
N THR A 329 21.79 -3.83 -0.13
CA THR A 329 21.58 -2.41 -0.41
C THR A 329 20.77 -2.14 -1.68
N ALA A 330 20.14 -3.16 -2.29
CA ALA A 330 19.47 -3.02 -3.57
C ALA A 330 18.39 -1.91 -3.61
N GLY A 331 17.74 -1.64 -2.47
CA GLY A 331 16.74 -0.57 -2.33
C GLY A 331 17.25 0.77 -1.78
N VAL A 332 18.56 0.92 -1.55
CA VAL A 332 19.15 2.14 -0.95
C VAL A 332 19.25 3.25 -2.01
N PRO A 333 18.80 4.49 -1.73
CA PRO A 333 18.74 5.60 -2.68
C PRO A 333 20.12 6.28 -2.91
N ASP A 334 21.18 5.50 -3.08
CA ASP A 334 22.54 5.99 -3.32
C ASP A 334 22.99 5.61 -4.73
N ALA A 335 23.32 6.61 -5.56
CA ALA A 335 23.72 6.41 -6.94
C ALA A 335 25.08 5.72 -7.09
N SER A 336 25.97 5.84 -6.10
CA SER A 336 27.28 5.17 -6.16
C SER A 336 27.12 3.64 -6.19
N LEU A 337 26.07 3.11 -5.56
CA LEU A 337 25.74 1.68 -5.54
C LEU A 337 25.31 1.12 -6.90
N ASP A 338 24.97 1.99 -7.86
CA ASP A 338 24.59 1.54 -9.21
C ASP A 338 25.80 1.03 -10.01
N ALA A 339 27.03 1.41 -9.60
CA ALA A 339 28.27 0.93 -10.18
C ALA A 339 28.80 -0.37 -9.52
N GLU A 340 28.28 -0.73 -8.36
CA GLU A 340 28.73 -1.91 -7.61
C GLU A 340 28.14 -3.22 -8.19
N PRO A 341 28.92 -4.30 -8.32
CA PRO A 341 28.44 -5.52 -8.96
C PRO A 341 27.29 -6.18 -8.18
N GLY A 342 26.16 -6.40 -8.87
CA GLY A 342 25.07 -7.26 -8.41
C GLY A 342 25.18 -8.70 -8.92
N ASN A 343 24.06 -9.43 -8.93
CA ASN A 343 23.99 -10.74 -9.57
C ASN A 343 24.33 -10.60 -11.07
N PRO A 344 25.19 -11.47 -11.65
CA PRO A 344 25.62 -11.33 -13.04
C PRO A 344 24.48 -11.48 -14.06
N ASN A 345 23.36 -12.09 -13.67
CA ASN A 345 22.15 -12.18 -14.47
C ASN A 345 21.13 -11.08 -14.17
N SER A 346 21.41 -10.10 -13.30
CA SER A 346 20.48 -8.99 -13.05
C SER A 346 20.28 -8.16 -14.31
N ALA A 347 19.04 -8.13 -14.78
CA ALA A 347 18.59 -7.28 -15.86
C ALA A 347 17.06 -7.30 -15.92
N VAL A 348 16.53 -6.46 -16.80
CA VAL A 348 15.16 -6.56 -17.31
C VAL A 348 15.10 -7.62 -18.43
N TYR A 349 14.13 -8.52 -18.37
CA TYR A 349 13.94 -9.61 -19.32
C TYR A 349 12.52 -9.62 -19.90
N ASP A 350 12.43 -9.93 -21.18
CA ASP A 350 11.18 -10.34 -21.82
C ASP A 350 10.89 -11.81 -21.53
N ILE A 351 9.61 -12.12 -21.35
CA ILE A 351 9.13 -13.50 -21.36
C ILE A 351 8.68 -13.83 -22.78
N VAL A 352 9.53 -14.55 -23.52
CA VAL A 352 9.29 -14.88 -24.94
C VAL A 352 8.26 -15.98 -25.08
N LYS A 353 8.36 -17.03 -24.24
CA LYS A 353 7.46 -18.19 -24.32
C LYS A 353 7.42 -18.99 -23.03
N VAL A 354 6.24 -19.45 -22.63
CA VAL A 354 6.09 -20.50 -21.62
C VAL A 354 6.45 -21.86 -22.26
N LEU A 355 7.50 -22.51 -21.76
CA LEU A 355 7.95 -23.82 -22.27
C LEU A 355 7.35 -25.00 -21.48
N GLY A 356 6.78 -24.73 -20.31
CA GLY A 356 6.15 -25.69 -19.43
C GLY A 356 5.96 -25.09 -18.02
N PRO A 357 5.52 -25.90 -17.03
CA PRO A 357 5.27 -25.41 -15.67
C PRO A 357 6.48 -24.71 -15.06
N ASN A 358 7.67 -25.30 -15.20
CA ASN A 358 8.87 -24.83 -14.52
C ASN A 358 9.87 -24.10 -15.44
N LYS A 359 9.50 -23.79 -16.69
CA LYS A 359 10.44 -23.22 -17.67
C LYS A 359 9.85 -22.09 -18.50
N LEU A 360 10.61 -21.01 -18.59
CA LEU A 360 10.38 -19.90 -19.51
C LEU A 360 11.52 -19.80 -20.52
N LYS A 361 11.19 -19.47 -21.77
CA LYS A 361 12.12 -18.85 -22.69
C LYS A 361 12.12 -17.34 -22.44
N VAL A 362 13.29 -16.76 -22.21
CA VAL A 362 13.49 -15.35 -21.88
C VAL A 362 14.44 -14.68 -22.86
N SER A 363 14.40 -13.35 -22.93
CA SER A 363 15.38 -12.53 -23.67
C SER A 363 15.82 -11.35 -22.80
N PRO A 364 17.12 -11.01 -22.73
CA PRO A 364 18.25 -11.67 -23.39
C PRO A 364 18.60 -13.05 -22.79
N ALA A 365 19.57 -13.75 -23.39
CA ALA A 365 20.14 -14.97 -22.78
C ALA A 365 20.93 -14.65 -21.51
N ALA A 366 21.00 -15.61 -20.58
CA ALA A 366 21.71 -15.47 -19.32
C ALA A 366 23.22 -15.26 -19.53
N LYS A 367 23.81 -14.32 -18.77
CA LYS A 367 25.24 -13.96 -18.84
C LYS A 367 26.13 -14.93 -18.05
N ALA A 368 25.58 -15.56 -17.01
CA ALA A 368 26.29 -16.51 -16.16
C ALA A 368 25.42 -17.72 -15.78
N SER A 369 26.07 -18.82 -15.44
CA SER A 369 25.40 -19.96 -14.80
C SER A 369 25.29 -19.73 -13.30
N GLY A 370 24.19 -20.18 -12.70
CA GLY A 370 23.96 -20.04 -11.26
C GLY A 370 22.50 -19.79 -10.92
N GLN A 371 22.22 -19.52 -9.65
CA GLN A 371 20.88 -19.16 -9.18
C GLN A 371 20.73 -17.66 -8.99
N ALA A 372 19.53 -17.14 -9.26
CA ALA A 372 19.17 -15.76 -8.93
C ALA A 372 17.70 -15.67 -8.52
N SER A 373 17.40 -14.75 -7.61
CA SER A 373 16.03 -14.33 -7.35
C SER A 373 15.51 -13.47 -8.51
N TYR A 374 14.24 -13.63 -8.81
CA TYR A 374 13.56 -12.86 -9.86
C TYR A 374 12.12 -12.58 -9.48
N SER A 375 11.51 -11.68 -10.23
CA SER A 375 10.07 -11.45 -10.19
C SER A 375 9.47 -11.32 -11.58
N ILE A 376 8.19 -11.62 -11.69
CA ILE A 376 7.35 -11.21 -12.82
C ILE A 376 6.41 -10.16 -12.26
N GLY A 377 6.58 -8.92 -12.71
CA GLY A 377 5.85 -7.79 -12.18
C GLY A 377 4.35 -7.90 -12.40
N ARG A 378 3.59 -7.07 -11.69
CA ARG A 378 2.14 -6.95 -11.88
C ARG A 378 1.83 -5.64 -12.60
N ARG A 379 0.64 -5.56 -13.20
CA ARG A 379 0.09 -4.29 -13.72
C ARG A 379 -0.62 -3.52 -12.60
N CYS A 380 -0.45 -2.20 -12.58
CA CYS A 380 -0.88 -1.35 -11.46
C CYS A 380 -1.67 -0.11 -11.91
N TYR A 381 -2.70 -0.29 -12.74
CA TYR A 381 -3.56 0.80 -13.16
C TYR A 381 -5.04 0.48 -12.91
N GLY A 382 -5.85 1.52 -12.85
CA GLY A 382 -7.29 1.40 -12.64
C GLY A 382 -8.01 2.71 -12.91
N LYS A 383 -9.33 2.67 -12.78
CA LYS A 383 -10.15 3.88 -12.83
C LYS A 383 -11.30 3.82 -11.85
N PHE A 384 -11.80 4.97 -11.44
CA PHE A 384 -13.07 5.13 -10.76
C PHE A 384 -13.79 6.37 -11.28
N THR A 385 -15.10 6.43 -11.04
CA THR A 385 -15.96 7.53 -11.48
C THR A 385 -16.64 8.12 -10.26
N VAL A 386 -16.67 9.45 -10.16
CA VAL A 386 -17.43 10.18 -9.15
C VAL A 386 -18.29 11.21 -9.86
N SER A 387 -19.61 11.08 -9.75
CA SER A 387 -20.55 11.93 -10.49
C SER A 387 -20.21 11.92 -11.99
N ASN A 388 -19.91 13.07 -12.60
CA ASN A 388 -19.54 13.22 -14.00
C ASN A 388 -18.01 13.27 -14.25
N CYS A 389 -17.18 12.84 -13.30
CA CYS A 389 -15.72 12.84 -13.44
C CYS A 389 -15.14 11.41 -13.42
N ASP A 390 -14.33 11.10 -14.44
CA ASP A 390 -13.51 9.89 -14.49
C ASP A 390 -12.09 10.17 -13.98
N PHE A 391 -11.60 9.34 -13.07
CA PHE A 391 -10.25 9.39 -12.52
C PHE A 391 -9.47 8.16 -12.98
N PHE A 392 -8.32 8.39 -13.63
CA PHE A 392 -7.43 7.34 -14.09
C PHE A 392 -6.20 7.29 -13.19
N LEU A 393 -5.98 6.15 -12.54
CA LEU A 393 -4.80 5.87 -11.74
C LEU A 393 -3.84 5.09 -12.63
N LEU A 394 -2.81 5.77 -13.12
CA LEU A 394 -1.85 5.21 -14.07
C LEU A 394 -0.55 4.85 -13.37
N ASP A 395 0.01 3.70 -13.74
CA ASP A 395 1.35 3.30 -13.36
C ASP A 395 2.32 3.73 -14.45
N THR A 396 3.08 4.79 -14.17
CA THR A 396 4.06 5.35 -15.11
C THR A 396 5.47 4.81 -14.91
N ARG A 397 5.63 3.83 -14.02
CA ARG A 397 6.93 3.33 -13.57
C ARG A 397 7.17 1.89 -13.99
N SER A 398 6.15 1.05 -14.16
CA SER A 398 6.36 -0.36 -14.53
C SER A 398 6.69 -0.60 -15.99
N HIS A 399 6.08 0.18 -16.88
CA HIS A 399 6.24 0.05 -18.33
C HIS A 399 7.11 1.16 -18.93
N ARG A 400 8.02 1.72 -18.12
CA ARG A 400 8.86 2.86 -18.52
C ARG A 400 10.10 2.41 -19.27
N SER A 401 10.25 2.84 -20.52
CA SER A 401 11.47 2.67 -21.31
C SER A 401 12.59 3.60 -20.84
N LEU A 402 13.79 3.49 -21.43
CA LEU A 402 14.79 4.54 -21.27
C LEU A 402 14.31 5.85 -21.91
N HIS A 403 14.72 6.97 -21.32
CA HIS A 403 14.51 8.28 -21.93
C HIS A 403 15.51 8.49 -23.06
N ASN A 404 15.08 9.15 -24.14
CA ASN A 404 15.96 9.63 -25.19
C ASN A 404 15.86 11.16 -25.25
N VAL A 405 16.75 11.85 -24.54
CA VAL A 405 16.72 13.32 -24.46
C VAL A 405 17.03 13.99 -25.80
N ASP A 406 17.79 13.32 -26.67
CA ASP A 406 18.11 13.81 -28.02
C ASP A 406 16.92 13.65 -28.97
N LYS A 407 16.04 12.68 -28.70
CA LYS A 407 14.82 12.40 -29.46
C LYS A 407 13.62 12.20 -28.53
N PRO A 408 13.10 13.28 -27.91
CA PRO A 408 12.03 13.21 -26.92
C PRO A 408 10.68 12.77 -27.53
N ASP A 409 10.54 12.81 -28.86
CA ASP A 409 9.38 12.37 -29.62
C ASP A 409 9.50 10.91 -30.12
N ASN A 410 10.41 10.11 -29.56
CA ASN A 410 10.59 8.72 -29.95
C ASN A 410 9.26 7.93 -29.81
N PRO A 411 8.65 7.46 -30.91
CA PRO A 411 7.36 6.77 -30.85
C PRO A 411 7.44 5.38 -30.19
N GLU A 412 8.65 4.85 -30.00
CA GLU A 412 8.89 3.59 -29.30
C GLU A 412 9.11 3.78 -27.79
N ALA A 413 9.34 5.02 -27.34
CA ALA A 413 9.43 5.30 -25.92
C ALA A 413 8.04 5.22 -25.29
N THR A 414 7.93 4.53 -24.16
CA THR A 414 6.67 4.38 -23.43
C THR A 414 6.86 4.63 -21.93
N MET A 415 5.79 5.13 -21.31
CA MET A 415 5.62 5.20 -19.86
C MET A 415 4.47 4.32 -19.37
N LEU A 416 3.67 3.72 -20.27
CA LEU A 416 2.42 3.01 -19.96
C LEU A 416 2.33 1.65 -20.66
#